data_AF-A0A432CKG1-F1
#
_entry.id   AF-A0A432CKG1-F1
#
_cell.length_a   1.000
_cell.length_b   1.000
_cell.length_c   1.000
_cell.angle_alpha   90.00
_cell.angle_beta   90.00
_cell.angle_gamma   90.00
#
_symmetry.space_group_name_H-M   'P 1'
#
loop_
_entity.id
_entity.type
_entity.pdbx_description
1 polymer ?
#
loop_
_entity_poly.entity_id
_entity_poly.type
_entity_poly.pdbx_seq_one_letter_code
_entity_poly.pdbx_strand_id
1 'polypeptide(L)' 'MEKNKFSEVKSGVQQIIDFIAKKNAREANTKLAEVSEQLDELLDFAEEDEDLMEVSRYQVLLNQLHQKIAGLNGQATESI' A
#
# COMPACT_ATOMS: atom_id res chain seq x y z
N MET A 1 10.87 -12.59 19.78
CA MET A 1 10.43 -11.28 19.26
C MET A 1 9.12 -11.53 18.56
N GLU A 2 8.02 -11.02 19.10
CA GLU A 2 6.75 -10.98 18.37
C GLU A 2 7.00 -10.18 17.10
N LYS A 3 6.98 -10.86 15.94
CA LYS A 3 6.85 -10.14 14.68
C LYS A 3 5.49 -9.47 14.75
N ASN A 4 5.49 -8.14 14.87
CA ASN A 4 4.25 -7.37 14.76
C ASN A 4 3.54 -7.81 13.47
N LYS A 5 2.30 -8.29 13.59
CA LYS A 5 1.50 -8.86 12.49
C LYS A 5 1.39 -7.94 11.27
N PHE A 6 1.58 -6.63 11.46
CA PHE A 6 1.58 -5.61 10.41
C PHE A 6 2.98 -5.16 9.94
N SER A 7 4.06 -5.80 10.42
CA SER A 7 5.43 -5.40 10.06
C SER A 7 5.73 -5.52 8.57
N GLU A 8 5.18 -6.55 7.92
CA GLU A 8 5.33 -6.77 6.47
C GLU A 8 4.54 -5.74 5.66
N VAL A 9 3.29 -5.46 6.05
CA VAL A 9 2.46 -4.39 5.48
C VAL A 9 3.17 -3.04 5.59
N LYS A 10 3.69 -2.70 6.78
CA LYS A 10 4.41 -1.45 7.03
C LYS A 10 5.66 -1.32 6.15
N SER A 11 6.43 -2.40 6.01
CA SER A 11 7.60 -2.44 5.12
C SER A 11 7.19 -2.25 3.66
N GLY A 12 6.14 -2.93 3.21
CA GLY A 12 5.59 -2.80 1.87
C GLY A 12 5.10 -1.39 1.55
N VAL A 13 4.40 -0.74 2.49
CA VAL A 13 3.99 0.67 2.40
C VAL A 13 5.19 1.59 2.18
N GLN A 14 6.28 1.41 2.94
CA GLN A 14 7.48 2.22 2.75
C GLN A 14 8.11 1.99 1.38
N GLN A 15 8.15 0.75 0.89
CA GLN A 15 8.64 0.45 -0.46
C GLN A 15 7.80 1.13 -1.55
N ILE A 16 6.47 1.16 -1.40
CA ILE A 16 5.58 1.88 -2.33
C ILE A 16 5.92 3.37 -2.32
N ILE A 17 6.09 3.98 -1.15
CA ILE A 17 6.49 5.39 -1.02
C ILE A 17 7.84 5.65 -1.70
N ASP A 18 8.81 4.76 -1.51
CA ASP A 18 10.14 4.89 -2.12
C ASP A 18 10.07 4.79 -3.66
N PHE A 19 9.22 3.91 -4.20
CA PHE A 19 9.00 3.83 -5.65
C PHE A 19 8.30 5.07 -6.20
N ILE A 20 7.30 5.61 -5.48
CA ILE A 20 6.66 6.90 -5.83
C ILE A 20 7.69 8.03 -5.84
N ALA A 21 8.55 8.11 -4.82
CA ALA A 21 9.61 9.12 -4.74
C ALA A 21 10.61 9.02 -5.91
N LYS A 22 10.88 7.79 -6.39
CA LYS A 22 11.69 7.52 -7.58
C LYS A 22 10.92 7.68 -8.91
N LYS A 23 9.66 8.11 -8.87
CA LYS A 23 8.73 8.18 -10.02
C LYS A 23 8.58 6.84 -10.77
N ASN A 24 8.80 5.72 -10.10
CA ASN A 24 8.67 4.39 -10.68
C ASN A 24 7.25 3.84 -10.47
N ALA A 25 6.30 4.33 -11.27
CA ALA A 25 4.89 3.99 -11.14
C ALA A 25 4.59 2.50 -11.38
N ARG A 26 5.39 1.82 -12.20
CA ARG A 26 5.24 0.38 -12.47
C ARG A 26 5.49 -0.44 -11.19
N GLU A 27 6.67 -0.30 -10.61
CA GLU A 27 7.04 -1.03 -9.38
C GLU A 27 6.15 -0.61 -8.20
N ALA A 28 5.77 0.67 -8.12
CA ALA A 28 4.83 1.14 -7.10
C ALA A 28 3.47 0.44 -7.20
N ASN A 29 2.93 0.26 -8.41
CA ASN A 29 1.65 -0.45 -8.62
C ASN A 29 1.77 -1.94 -8.32
N THR A 30 2.86 -2.60 -8.74
CA THR A 30 3.10 -4.01 -8.42
C THR A 30 3.16 -4.21 -6.91
N LYS A 31 3.94 -3.38 -6.21
CA LYS A 31 4.06 -3.47 -4.75
C LYS A 31 2.75 -3.12 -4.03
N LEU A 32 2.00 -2.15 -4.53
CA LEU A 32 0.67 -1.81 -4.01
C LEU A 32 -0.27 -3.02 -4.06
N ALA A 33 -0.34 -3.73 -5.19
CA ALA A 33 -1.19 -4.91 -5.34
C ALA A 33 -0.79 -6.02 -4.36
N GLU A 34 0.51 -6.32 -4.23
CA GLU A 34 1.01 -7.31 -3.27
C GLU A 34 0.62 -6.97 -1.82
N VAL A 35 0.80 -5.71 -1.41
CA VAL A 35 0.50 -5.28 -0.04
C VAL A 35 -1.00 -5.24 0.22
N SER A 36 -1.81 -4.93 -0.80
CA SER A 36 -3.27 -5.02 -0.70
C SER A 36 -3.74 -6.46 -0.48
N GLU A 37 -3.19 -7.44 -1.21
CA GLU A 37 -3.51 -8.86 -1.01
C GLU A 37 -3.15 -9.34 0.40
N GLN A 38 -1.97 -8.98 0.90
CA GLN A 38 -1.57 -9.28 2.28
C GLN A 38 -2.52 -8.65 3.31
N LEU A 39 -3.02 -7.45 3.03
CA LEU A 39 -3.93 -6.75 3.93
C LEU A 39 -5.32 -7.37 3.93
N ASP A 40 -5.77 -7.89 2.79
CA ASP A 40 -7.02 -8.63 2.67
C ASP A 40 -6.94 -9.96 3.43
N GLU A 41 -5.81 -10.68 3.35
CA GLU A 41 -5.59 -11.87 4.18
C GLU A 41 -5.65 -11.54 5.68
N LEU A 42 -5.00 -10.45 6.11
CA LEU A 42 -5.05 -10.00 7.51
C LEU A 42 -6.47 -9.62 7.95
N LEU A 43 -7.30 -9.10 7.05
CA LEU A 43 -8.70 -8.80 7.32
C LEU A 43 -9.51 -10.08 7.52
N ASP A 44 -9.31 -11.08 6.67
CA ASP A 44 -10.03 -12.35 6.72
C ASP A 44 -9.77 -13.11 8.04
N PHE A 45 -8.60 -12.91 8.65
CA PHE A 45 -8.22 -13.52 9.92
C PHE A 45 -8.28 -12.56 11.12
N ALA A 46 -8.81 -11.34 10.97
CA ALA A 46 -8.90 -10.38 12.07
C ALA A 46 -10.02 -10.77 13.05
N GLU A 47 -9.64 -11.13 14.27
CA GLU A 47 -10.59 -11.50 15.34
C GLU A 47 -10.79 -10.37 16.37
N GLU A 48 -9.80 -9.48 16.50
CA GLU A 48 -9.80 -8.38 17.49
C GLU A 48 -10.17 -7.05 16.83
N ASP A 49 -10.92 -6.21 17.55
CA ASP A 49 -11.26 -4.85 17.09
C ASP A 49 -10.02 -4.01 16.77
N GLU A 50 -8.93 -4.22 17.52
CA GLU A 50 -7.65 -3.55 17.29
C GLU A 50 -7.06 -3.89 15.91
N ASP A 51 -7.23 -5.13 15.47
CA ASP A 51 -6.79 -5.59 14.14
C ASP A 51 -7.64 -4.99 13.04
N LEU A 52 -8.96 -5.02 13.20
CA LEU A 52 -9.88 -4.39 12.25
C LEU A 52 -9.58 -2.89 12.10
N MET A 53 -9.28 -2.21 13.20
CA MET A 53 -8.89 -0.80 13.18
C MET A 53 -7.55 -0.57 12.46
N GLU A 54 -6.52 -1.39 12.73
CA GLU A 54 -5.21 -1.24 12.08
C GLU A 54 -5.27 -1.59 10.58
N VAL A 55 -5.99 -2.65 10.21
CA VAL A 55 -6.26 -3.02 8.82
C VAL A 55 -6.93 -1.86 8.08
N SER A 56 -7.98 -1.28 8.66
CA SER A 56 -8.71 -0.14 8.07
C SER A 56 -7.81 1.07 7.85
N ARG A 57 -6.88 1.36 8.77
CA ARG A 57 -5.89 2.45 8.61
C ARG A 57 -5.00 2.20 7.40
N TYR A 58 -4.51 0.98 7.22
CA TYR A 58 -3.70 0.64 6.05
C TYR A 58 -4.50 0.67 4.75
N GLN A 59 -5.77 0.23 4.74
CA GLN A 59 -6.61 0.30 3.54
C GLN A 59 -6.78 1.74 3.04
N VAL A 60 -7.03 2.68 3.97
CA VAL A 60 -7.10 4.11 3.64
C VAL A 60 -5.77 4.62 3.09
N LEU A 61 -4.65 4.24 3.71
CA LEU A 61 -3.32 4.65 3.26
C LEU A 61 -2.98 4.09 1.87
N LEU A 62 -3.23 2.81 1.61
CA LEU A 62 -3.00 2.19 0.30
C LEU A 62 -3.84 2.86 -0.78
N ASN A 63 -5.09 3.23 -0.49
CA ASN A 63 -5.92 3.99 -1.43
C ASN A 63 -5.32 5.38 -1.73
N GLN A 64 -4.78 6.08 -0.73
CA GLN A 64 -4.09 7.36 -0.96
C GLN A 64 -2.82 7.19 -1.81
N LEU A 65 -2.06 6.11 -1.58
CA LEU A 65 -0.88 5.79 -2.38
C LEU A 65 -1.26 5.44 -3.82
N HIS A 66 -2.33 4.68 -4.03
CA HIS A 66 -2.89 4.39 -5.34
C HIS A 66 -3.20 5.67 -6.13
N GLN A 67 -3.88 6.64 -5.51
CA GLN A 67 -4.17 7.93 -6.14
C GLN A 67 -2.90 8.71 -6.50
N LYS A 68 -1.88 8.68 -5.65
CA LYS A 68 -0.57 9.31 -5.95
C LYS A 68 0.11 8.64 -7.15
N ILE A 69 0.07 7.31 -7.23
CA ILE A 69 0.65 6.56 -8.36
C ILE A 69 -0.12 6.87 -9.65
N ALA A 70 -1.46 6.92 -9.60
CA ALA A 70 -2.28 7.31 -10.74
C ALA A 70 -1.91 8.73 -11.23
N GLY A 71 -1.66 9.66 -10.31
CA GLY A 71 -1.17 11.01 -10.62
C GLY A 71 0.20 11.03 -11.31
N LEU A 72 1.10 10.09 -11.00
CA LEU A 72 2.38 9.94 -11.72
C LEU A 72 2.16 9.50 -13.18
N ASN A 73 1.21 8.60 -13.42
CA ASN A 73 0.88 8.14 -14.77
C ASN A 73 0.15 9.23 -15.59
N GLY A 74 -0.71 10.03 -14.95
CA GLY A 74 -1.42 11.14 -15.60
C GLY A 74 -0.51 12.28 -16.07
N GLN A 75 0.67 12.47 -15.46
CA GLN A 75 1.67 13.44 -15.93
C GLN A 75 2.37 13.01 -17.22
N ALA A 76 2.29 11.74 -17.63
CA ALA A 76 2.95 11.26 -18.84
C ALA A 76 2.17 11.58 -20.14
N THR A 77 0.91 12.01 -20.05
CA THR A 77 0.04 12.24 -21.22
C THR A 77 -0.16 13.71 -21.62
N GLU A 78 0.34 14.68 -20.84
CA GLU A 78 0.26 16.11 -21.17
C GLU A 78 1.54 16.64 -21.83
N SER A 79 1.96 16.01 -22.92
CA SER A 79 2.98 16.56 -23.81
C SER A 79 2.68 16.19 -25.25
N ILE A 80 1.58 16.72 -25.80
CA ILE A 80 1.37 16.93 -27.25
C ILE A 80 0.54 18.21 -27.43
#